data_AF-A0A932XL55-F1
#
_entry.id   AF-A0A932XL55-F1
#
_cell.length_a   1.000
_cell.length_b   1.000
_cell.length_c   1.000
_cell.angle_alpha   90.00
_cell.angle_beta   90.00
_cell.angle_gamma   90.00
#
_symmetry.space_group_name_H-M   'P 1'
#
loop_
_entity.id
_entity.type
_entity.pdbx_description
1 polymer ?
#
loop_
_entity_poly.entity_id
_entity_poly.type
_entity_poly.pdbx_seq_one_letter_code
_entity_poly.pdbx_strand_id
1 'polypeptide(L)' 'MSIAIDVAKVRSVLLADGWHRIAGSSFTVGPYEYMQAGATKSGGNGGAVPAGFQFKDDAGYVLSGPLAAILASQASS' A
#
# COMPACT_ATOMS: atom_id res chain seq x y z
N MET A 1 -1.30 23.16 1.23
CA MET A 1 -1.33 22.55 2.57
C MET A 1 -0.99 21.07 2.40
N SER A 2 0.09 20.59 3.00
CA SER A 2 0.45 19.17 2.98
C SER A 2 0.10 18.54 4.34
N ILE A 3 -0.41 17.32 4.30
CA ILE A 3 -0.69 16.52 5.50
C ILE A 3 0.27 15.33 5.45
N ALA A 4 1.15 15.22 6.43
CA ALA A 4 2.07 14.10 6.54
C ALA A 4 1.35 12.90 7.17
N ILE A 5 1.44 11.73 6.53
CA ILE A 5 0.96 10.46 7.07
C ILE A 5 2.17 9.66 7.53
N ASP A 6 2.19 9.28 8.81
CA ASP A 6 3.21 8.39 9.35
C ASP A 6 2.85 6.94 9.01
N VAL A 7 3.54 6.36 8.04
CA VAL A 7 3.30 4.99 7.54
C VAL A 7 3.36 3.95 8.66
N ALA A 8 4.17 4.18 9.70
CA ALA A 8 4.31 3.26 10.83
C ALA A 8 3.08 3.28 11.77
N LYS A 9 2.23 4.31 11.68
CA LYS A 9 1.03 4.49 12.49
C LYS A 9 -0.27 4.14 11.78
N VAL A 10 -0.20 3.77 10.49
CA VAL A 10 -1.38 3.33 9.74
C VAL A 10 -1.87 2.01 10.31
N ARG A 11 -3.16 1.94 10.65
CA ARG A 11 -3.77 0.75 11.27
C ARG A 11 -4.66 -0.04 10.34
N SER A 12 -5.26 0.62 9.36
CA SER A 12 -6.17 0.01 8.40
C SER A 12 -6.08 0.68 7.04
N VAL A 13 -6.33 -0.10 6.00
CA VAL A 13 -6.46 0.35 4.60
C VAL A 13 -7.87 0.01 4.11
N LEU A 14 -8.54 0.95 3.45
CA LEU A 14 -9.79 0.67 2.73
C LEU A 14 -9.45 0.21 1.30
N LEU A 15 -9.80 -1.04 0.99
CA LEU A 15 -9.73 -1.62 -0.36
C LEU A 15 -11.15 -1.78 -0.94
N ALA A 16 -11.25 -2.21 -2.19
CA ALA A 16 -12.52 -2.33 -2.90
C ALA A 16 -13.52 -3.29 -2.23
N ASP A 17 -13.02 -4.26 -1.47
CA ASP A 17 -13.78 -5.26 -0.72
C ASP A 17 -14.01 -4.89 0.75
N GLY A 18 -13.44 -3.77 1.24
CA GLY A 18 -13.68 -3.25 2.59
C GLY A 18 -12.42 -2.85 3.34
N TRP A 19 -12.56 -2.72 4.67
CA TRP A 19 -11.46 -2.34 5.55
C TRP A 19 -10.59 -3.54 5.92
N HIS A 20 -9.28 -3.40 5.71
CA HIS A 20 -8.27 -4.38 6.08
C HIS A 20 -7.39 -3.84 7.20
N ARG A 21 -7.25 -4.61 8.27
CA ARG A 21 -6.36 -4.26 9.39
C ARG A 21 -4.92 -4.64 9.04
N ILE A 22 -3.98 -3.78 9.45
CA ILE A 22 -2.56 -3.96 9.21
C ILE A 22 -1.94 -4.71 10.38
N ALA A 23 -1.34 -5.86 10.09
CA ALA A 23 -0.62 -6.64 11.07
C ALA A 23 0.80 -6.09 11.28
N GLY A 24 1.21 -5.95 12.54
CA GLY A 24 2.62 -5.74 12.93
C GLY A 24 3.34 -4.56 12.27
N SER A 25 2.66 -3.41 12.11
CA SER A 25 3.22 -2.20 11.45
C SER A 25 3.83 -2.49 10.07
N SER A 26 3.22 -3.40 9.31
CA SER A 26 3.76 -3.88 8.03
C SER A 26 3.47 -3.00 6.82
N PHE A 27 2.80 -1.85 7.01
CA PHE A 27 2.46 -0.95 5.90
C PHE A 27 3.69 -0.24 5.33
N THR A 28 3.87 -0.35 4.02
CA THR A 28 4.94 0.35 3.30
C THR A 28 4.41 0.97 2.02
N VAL A 29 5.11 2.01 1.55
CA VAL A 29 4.88 2.68 0.26
C VAL A 29 6.18 2.66 -0.52
N GLY A 30 6.12 2.39 -1.82
CA GLY A 30 7.30 2.32 -2.66
C GLY A 30 6.97 2.16 -4.13
N PRO A 31 7.98 1.96 -5.00
CA PRO A 31 7.78 1.57 -6.39
C PRO A 31 6.89 0.34 -6.51
N TYR A 32 5.98 0.37 -7.49
CA TYR A 32 5.14 -0.79 -7.81
C TYR A 32 5.45 -1.36 -9.19
N GLU A 33 5.57 -2.69 -9.23
CA GLU A 33 5.98 -3.46 -10.39
C GLU A 33 5.14 -4.73 -10.52
N TYR A 34 5.00 -5.22 -11.75
CA TYR A 34 4.39 -6.51 -12.05
C TYR A 34 5.46 -7.50 -12.52
N MET A 35 5.39 -8.73 -12.04
CA MET A 35 6.19 -9.83 -12.59
C MET A 35 5.34 -10.63 -13.59
N GLN A 36 5.81 -10.75 -14.82
CA GLN A 36 5.16 -11.56 -15.85
C GLN A 36 6.20 -12.42 -16.58
N ALA A 37 6.04 -13.75 -16.51
CA ALA A 37 6.93 -14.72 -17.16
C ALA A 37 8.43 -14.49 -16.84
N GLY A 38 8.74 -14.17 -15.57
CA GLY A 38 10.11 -13.91 -15.11
C GLY A 38 10.66 -12.52 -15.43
N ALA A 39 9.89 -11.67 -16.14
CA ALA A 39 10.26 -10.28 -16.40
C ALA A 39 9.54 -9.33 -15.43
N THR A 40 10.30 -8.38 -14.88
CA THR A 40 9.76 -7.25 -14.12
C THR A 40 9.30 -6.17 -15.08
N LYS A 41 8.07 -5.69 -14.91
CA LYS A 41 7.47 -4.58 -15.66
C LYS A 41 7.11 -3.48 -14.68
N SER A 42 7.50 -2.24 -14.99
CA SER A 42 7.04 -1.09 -14.21
C SER A 42 5.52 -1.03 -14.25
N GLY A 43 4.86 -0.80 -13.11
CA GLY A 43 3.42 -0.68 -13.05
C GLY A 43 2.86 0.63 -13.62
N GLY A 44 3.73 1.52 -14.11
CA GLY A 44 3.38 2.86 -14.57
C GLY A 44 3.52 2.99 -16.08
N ASN A 45 2.79 3.93 -16.67
CA ASN A 45 2.83 4.22 -18.11
C ASN A 45 4.09 5.02 -18.54
N GLY A 46 5.28 4.60 -18.10
CA GLY A 46 6.58 5.06 -18.63
C GLY A 46 7.06 6.45 -18.24
N GLY A 47 6.27 7.27 -17.54
CA GLY A 47 6.65 8.66 -17.19
C GLY A 47 7.19 8.88 -15.77
N ALA A 48 6.78 8.05 -14.80
CA ALA A 48 7.22 8.11 -13.41
C ALA A 48 7.08 6.72 -12.78
N VAL A 49 7.95 6.39 -11.81
CA VAL A 49 7.80 5.16 -11.01
C VAL A 49 6.48 5.27 -10.23
N PRO A 50 5.48 4.44 -10.52
CA PRO A 50 4.20 4.52 -9.82
C PRO A 50 4.42 4.15 -8.34
N ALA A 51 3.82 4.93 -7.45
CA ALA A 51 3.76 4.55 -6.05
C ALA A 51 2.74 3.41 -5.88
N GLY A 52 3.10 2.41 -5.09
CA GLY A 52 2.20 1.38 -4.59
C GLY A 52 2.29 1.26 -3.08
N PHE A 53 1.48 0.35 -2.56
CA PHE A 53 1.49 -0.03 -1.16
C PHE A 53 1.73 -1.53 -1.01
N GLN A 54 2.17 -1.91 0.17
CA GLN A 54 2.14 -3.30 0.63
C GLN A 54 1.87 -3.35 2.13
N PHE A 55 1.08 -4.33 2.57
CA PHE A 55 0.96 -4.69 3.99
C PHE A 55 0.59 -6.16 4.17
N LYS A 56 0.71 -6.65 5.40
CA LYS A 56 0.16 -7.95 5.82
C LYS A 56 -1.14 -7.73 6.57
N ASP A 57 -2.17 -8.50 6.25
CA ASP A 57 -3.38 -8.55 7.06
C ASP A 57 -3.22 -9.45 8.28
N ASP A 58 -4.25 -9.49 9.15
CA ASP A 58 -4.25 -10.32 10.36
C ASP A 58 -4.29 -11.83 10.05
N ALA A 59 -4.67 -12.23 8.84
CA ALA A 59 -4.61 -13.61 8.37
C ALA A 59 -3.23 -13.99 7.80
N GLY A 60 -2.31 -13.03 7.68
CA GLY A 60 -0.95 -13.21 7.20
C GLY A 60 -0.81 -13.11 5.68
N TYR A 61 -1.86 -12.76 4.94
CA TYR A 61 -1.78 -12.51 3.51
C TYR A 61 -1.03 -11.21 3.23
N VAL A 62 -0.27 -11.19 2.13
CA VAL A 62 0.39 -9.97 1.63
C VAL A 62 -0.51 -9.33 0.59
N LEU A 63 -0.95 -8.10 0.85
CA LEU A 63 -1.74 -7.30 -0.07
C LEU A 63 -0.85 -6.19 -0.63
N SER A 64 -0.78 -6.11 -1.96
CA SER A 64 0.01 -5.10 -2.67
C SER A 64 -0.76 -4.56 -3.86
N GLY A 65 -0.57 -3.28 -4.18
CA GLY A 65 -1.26 -2.68 -5.31
C GLY A 65 -0.85 -1.24 -5.58
N PRO A 66 -1.42 -0.63 -6.63
CA PRO A 66 -1.17 0.76 -6.97
C PRO A 66 -1.73 1.70 -5.89
N LEU A 67 -1.00 2.76 -5.58
CA LEU A 67 -1.43 3.83 -4.67
C LEU A 67 -2.35 4.80 -5.44
N ALA A 68 -3.51 4.31 -5.87
CA ALA A 68 -4.49 5.11 -6.62
C ALA A 68 -5.49 5.85 -5.71
N ALA A 69 -5.90 5.22 -4.60
CA ALA A 69 -6.70 5.81 -3.53
C ALA A 69 -6.60 4.97 -2.25
N ILE A 70 -5.83 5.42 -1.25
CA ILE A 70 -5.79 4.80 0.08
C ILE A 70 -6.35 5.80 1.09
N LEU A 71 -7.39 5.38 1.83
CA LEU A 71 -7.77 6.05 3.07
C LEU A 71 -7.09 5.33 4.23
N ALA A 72 -6.05 5.96 4.76
CA ALA A 72 -5.34 5.50 5.93
C ALA A 72 -5.95 6.12 7.19
N SER A 73 -6.30 5.30 8.18
CA SER A 73 -6.69 5.78 9.51
C SER A 73 -5.59 5.50 10.53
N GLN A 74 -5.29 6.51 11.35
CA GLN A 74 -4.40 6.41 12.51
C GLN A 74 -5.21 6.70 13.79
N ALA A 75 -4.82 6.09 14.91
CA ALA A 75 -5.41 6.47 16.20
C ALA A 75 -4.87 7.86 16.62
N SER A 76 -5.75 8.73 17.11
CA SER A 76 -5.35 9.91 17.85
C SER A 76 -4.71 9.47 19.17
N SER A 77 -3.49 9.96 19.43
CA SER A 77 -2.82 9.82 20.72
C SER A 77 -3.58 10.53 21.82
#